data_AF-A0A397QA95-F1
#
_entry.id   AF-A0A397QA95-F1
#
_cell.length_a   1.000
_cell.length_b   1.000
_cell.length_c   1.000
_cell.angle_alpha   90.00
_cell.angle_beta   90.00
_cell.angle_gamma   90.00
#
_symmetry.space_group_name_H-M   'P 1'
#
loop_
_entity.id
_entity.type
_entity.pdbx_description
1 polymer ?
#
loop_
_entity_poly.entity_id
_entity_poly.type
_entity_poly.pdbx_seq_one_letter_code
_entity_poly.pdbx_strand_id
1 'polypeptide(L)'
;MNSAKMSGSGRGRPHNIQLRVSVPLNAMEFQETHVILIFQAQETIMGRFAFAIVMAFALALPLGAANAQNDRRLVINLTSADVWTGQMAMSFARRVQEDGGNVVLFLNVHAVAFANQNVPQHVQALTGKTPHERIQEIIDAGGEVYLCPSCTEQAGLKIEDRIDGVKVGGPEFREILMAPDTKIISY
;
A
#
# COMPACT_ATOMS: atom_id res chain seq x y z
N MET A 1 61.67 10.34 -4.60
CA MET A 1 60.81 11.51 -4.85
C MET A 1 61.59 12.51 -5.66
N ASN A 2 61.31 12.65 -6.94
CA ASN A 2 61.91 13.67 -7.79
C ASN A 2 60.80 14.20 -8.71
N SER A 3 60.28 15.37 -8.35
CA SER A 3 59.34 16.15 -9.15
C SER A 3 60.13 17.29 -9.78
N ALA A 4 60.39 17.19 -11.09
CA ALA A 4 60.89 18.29 -11.89
C ALA A 4 59.81 18.69 -12.91
N LYS A 5 59.18 19.83 -12.64
CA LYS A 5 58.18 20.49 -13.49
C LYS A 5 58.94 21.47 -14.40
N MET A 6 58.90 21.26 -15.71
CA MET A 6 59.41 22.23 -16.69
C MET A 6 58.30 22.61 -17.67
N SER A 7 57.97 23.90 -17.60
CA SER A 7 57.15 24.68 -18.53
C SER A 7 58.01 25.09 -19.72
N GLY A 8 57.45 25.05 -20.94
CA GLY A 8 58.17 25.41 -22.16
C GLY A 8 57.22 25.79 -23.29
N SER A 9 56.88 27.08 -23.34
CA SER A 9 56.25 27.77 -24.47
C SER A 9 57.16 27.74 -25.70
N GLY A 10 56.66 27.27 -26.84
CA GLY A 10 57.36 27.28 -28.13
C GLY A 10 56.44 27.70 -29.27
N ARG A 11 56.41 29.01 -29.53
CA ARG A 11 55.72 29.66 -30.65
C ARG A 11 56.67 29.65 -31.85
N GLY A 12 56.25 29.16 -33.01
CA GLY A 12 56.96 29.38 -34.27
C GLY A 12 56.63 28.40 -35.39
N ARG A 13 55.96 28.90 -36.44
CA ARG A 13 56.46 28.90 -37.82
C ARG A 13 55.40 29.46 -38.78
N PRO A 14 55.74 30.48 -39.60
CA PRO A 14 54.92 30.95 -40.70
C PRO A 14 55.40 30.31 -42.00
N HIS A 15 54.50 29.85 -42.87
CA HIS A 15 54.74 29.84 -44.31
C HIS A 15 53.43 30.07 -45.05
N ASN A 16 53.34 31.26 -45.61
CA ASN A 16 52.28 31.77 -46.46
C ASN A 16 52.65 31.34 -47.90
N ILE A 17 51.89 30.42 -48.49
CA ILE A 17 51.98 30.10 -49.92
C ILE A 17 50.62 30.40 -50.52
N GLN A 18 50.59 31.52 -51.23
CA GLN A 18 49.50 31.98 -52.08
C GLN A 18 49.53 31.18 -53.38
N LEU A 19 48.53 30.33 -53.61
CA LEU A 19 48.21 29.81 -54.94
C LEU A 19 46.89 30.42 -55.38
N ARG A 20 46.99 31.52 -56.15
CA ARG A 20 45.91 32.01 -57.00
C ARG A 20 45.65 30.97 -58.07
N VAL A 21 44.54 30.25 -57.95
CA VAL A 21 43.91 29.58 -59.10
C VAL A 21 42.74 30.46 -59.51
N SER A 22 42.86 31.03 -60.70
CA SER A 22 41.79 31.74 -61.39
C SER A 22 40.88 30.70 -62.04
N VAL A 23 39.66 30.57 -61.58
CA VAL A 23 38.60 29.80 -62.25
C VAL A 23 37.48 30.77 -62.61
N PRO A 24 37.06 30.80 -63.89
CA PRO A 24 36.07 31.76 -64.37
C PRO A 24 34.67 31.48 -63.81
N LEU A 25 33.96 32.58 -63.61
CA LEU A 25 32.54 32.72 -63.36
C LEU A 25 31.71 31.90 -64.35
N ASN A 26 30.56 31.40 -63.86
CA ASN A 26 29.38 30.89 -64.57
C ASN A 26 29.25 29.37 -64.64
N ALA A 27 28.71 28.79 -63.57
CA ALA A 27 27.69 27.74 -63.65
C ALA A 27 27.13 27.47 -62.24
N MET A 28 25.84 27.14 -62.17
CA MET A 28 25.13 26.54 -61.03
C MET A 28 24.51 27.49 -60.00
N GLU A 29 23.61 28.34 -60.49
CA GLU A 29 22.49 28.88 -59.74
C GLU A 29 21.37 27.82 -59.64
N PHE A 30 21.58 26.72 -58.90
CA PHE A 30 20.53 25.70 -58.69
C PHE A 30 20.79 24.74 -57.52
N GLN A 31 21.21 25.22 -56.34
CA GLN A 31 21.38 24.30 -55.19
C GLN A 31 21.18 24.87 -53.78
N GLU A 32 20.66 26.10 -53.64
CA GLU A 32 20.53 26.76 -52.33
C GLU A 32 19.15 26.53 -51.66
N THR A 33 18.11 26.15 -52.40
CA THR A 33 16.73 26.12 -51.86
C THR A 33 16.41 24.85 -51.06
N HIS A 34 17.17 23.77 -51.24
CA HIS A 34 16.88 22.48 -50.59
C HIS A 34 17.49 22.30 -49.19
N VAL A 35 18.54 23.06 -48.85
CA VAL A 35 19.22 22.93 -47.55
C VAL A 35 18.46 23.65 -46.43
N ILE A 36 17.78 24.76 -46.75
CA ILE A 36 17.06 25.58 -45.75
C ILE A 36 15.78 24.88 -45.24
N LEU A 37 15.08 24.12 -46.09
CA LEU A 37 13.87 23.38 -45.69
C LEU A 37 14.16 22.21 -44.73
N ILE A 38 15.35 21.59 -44.83
CA ILE A 38 15.74 20.48 -43.95
C ILE A 38 16.09 21.01 -42.55
N PHE A 39 16.71 22.19 -42.46
CA PHE A 39 17.11 22.78 -41.17
C PHE A 39 15.92 23.29 -40.35
N GLN A 40 14.88 23.86 -41.01
CA GLN A 40 13.65 24.30 -40.33
C GLN A 40 12.75 23.12 -39.88
N ALA A 41 12.86 21.95 -40.52
CA ALA A 41 12.15 20.74 -40.11
C ALA A 41 12.76 20.10 -38.85
N GLN A 42 14.06 20.22 -38.60
CA GLN A 42 14.71 19.59 -37.44
C GLN A 42 14.33 20.22 -36.09
N GLU A 43 14.08 21.54 -36.02
CA GLU A 43 13.76 22.20 -34.74
C GLU A 43 12.33 21.94 -34.25
N THR A 44 11.37 21.77 -35.16
CA THR A 44 9.99 21.43 -34.80
C THR A 44 9.82 19.97 -34.38
N ILE A 45 10.65 19.05 -34.90
CA ILE A 45 10.58 17.63 -34.55
C ILE A 45 11.10 17.42 -33.11
N MET A 46 12.21 18.08 -32.74
CA MET A 46 12.80 17.91 -31.41
C MET A 46 11.92 18.47 -30.28
N GLY A 47 11.23 19.60 -30.52
CA GLY A 47 10.28 20.18 -29.56
C GLY A 47 9.00 19.36 -29.39
N ARG A 48 8.50 18.72 -30.45
CA ARG A 48 7.28 17.88 -30.40
C ARG A 48 7.53 16.55 -29.70
N PHE A 49 8.73 15.97 -29.85
CA PHE A 49 9.13 14.78 -29.10
C PHE A 49 9.36 15.08 -27.62
N ALA A 50 10.00 16.20 -27.27
CA ALA A 50 10.17 16.61 -25.88
C ALA A 50 8.82 16.88 -25.19
N PHE A 51 7.88 17.53 -25.88
CA PHE A 51 6.55 17.82 -25.34
C PHE A 51 5.69 16.55 -25.19
N ALA A 52 5.78 15.61 -26.13
CA ALA A 52 5.09 14.31 -26.05
C ALA A 52 5.61 13.44 -24.89
N ILE A 53 6.92 13.47 -24.60
CA ILE A 53 7.52 12.72 -23.49
C ILE A 53 7.09 13.30 -22.13
N VAL A 54 7.04 14.63 -21.99
CA VAL A 54 6.56 15.29 -20.76
C VAL A 54 5.05 15.05 -20.53
N MET A 55 4.24 15.05 -21.59
CA MET A 55 2.81 14.73 -21.50
C MET A 55 2.56 13.25 -21.17
N ALA A 56 3.36 12.34 -21.73
CA ALA A 56 3.30 10.91 -21.41
C ALA A 56 3.72 10.62 -19.94
N PHE A 57 4.66 11.40 -19.39
CA PHE A 57 5.05 11.29 -17.98
C PHE A 57 3.99 11.85 -17.02
N ALA A 58 3.25 12.90 -17.43
CA ALA A 58 2.18 13.48 -16.62
C ALA A 58 0.93 12.58 -16.52
N LEU A 59 0.69 11.73 -17.52
CA LEU A 59 -0.38 10.72 -17.53
C LEU A 59 0.02 9.39 -16.86
N ALA A 60 1.31 9.21 -16.56
CA ALA A 60 1.86 8.02 -15.89
C ALA A 60 2.06 8.21 -14.39
N LEU A 61 1.62 9.32 -13.80
CA LEU A 61 1.46 9.43 -12.35
C LEU A 61 0.36 8.44 -11.95
N PRO A 62 0.67 7.33 -11.26
CA PRO A 62 -0.38 6.48 -10.78
C PRO A 62 -1.21 7.34 -9.82
N LEU A 63 -2.53 7.32 -10.00
CA LEU A 63 -3.54 7.58 -8.97
C LEU A 63 -3.42 6.51 -7.86
N GLY A 64 -2.20 6.31 -7.37
CA GLY A 64 -1.78 5.31 -6.41
C GLY A 64 -1.54 5.95 -5.06
N ALA A 65 -2.40 6.89 -4.65
CA ALA A 65 -2.86 6.86 -3.28
C ALA A 65 -3.89 5.72 -3.17
N ALA A 66 -3.46 4.50 -3.51
CA ALA A 66 -4.11 3.33 -2.97
C ALA A 66 -3.99 3.51 -1.46
N ASN A 67 -5.15 3.58 -0.80
CA ASN A 67 -5.25 3.62 0.64
C ASN A 67 -4.13 2.74 1.19
N ALA A 68 -3.29 3.29 2.06
CA ALA A 68 -2.62 2.44 3.01
C ALA A 68 -3.76 1.76 3.78
N GLN A 69 -4.24 0.62 3.26
CA GLN A 69 -4.98 -0.36 4.00
C GLN A 69 -4.16 -0.45 5.28
N ASN A 70 -4.73 0.02 6.39
CA ASN A 70 -3.95 0.11 7.60
C ASN A 70 -3.51 -1.33 7.92
N ASP A 71 -2.27 -1.67 7.58
CA ASP A 71 -1.68 -2.99 7.83
C ASP A 71 -1.73 -3.30 9.34
N ARG A 72 -1.95 -2.26 10.16
CA ARG A 72 -2.25 -2.36 11.57
C ARG A 72 -3.48 -3.22 11.81
N ARG A 73 -3.25 -4.37 12.44
CA ARG A 73 -4.28 -5.27 12.94
C ARG A 73 -4.52 -5.03 14.42
N LEU A 74 -5.78 -4.98 14.83
CA LEU A 74 -6.16 -4.94 16.24
C LEU A 74 -6.73 -6.30 16.66
N VAL A 75 -6.08 -6.95 17.62
CA VAL A 75 -6.64 -8.10 18.33
C VAL A 75 -7.30 -7.61 19.61
N ILE A 76 -8.56 -7.96 19.79
CA ILE A 76 -9.32 -7.71 21.01
C ILE A 76 -9.45 -9.03 21.76
N ASN A 77 -8.71 -9.18 22.86
CA ASN A 77 -8.83 -10.33 23.76
C ASN A 77 -9.95 -10.07 24.77
N LEU A 78 -11.11 -10.66 24.54
CA LEU A 78 -12.27 -10.54 25.42
C LEU A 78 -12.30 -11.74 26.36
N THR A 79 -12.22 -11.50 27.67
CA THR A 79 -12.14 -12.57 28.68
C THR A 79 -13.44 -12.75 29.48
N SER A 80 -14.24 -11.70 29.57
CA SER A 80 -15.48 -11.68 30.36
C SER A 80 -16.71 -12.04 29.52
N ALA A 81 -17.63 -12.80 30.11
CA ALA A 81 -18.99 -13.01 29.59
C ALA A 81 -19.99 -11.95 30.08
N ASP A 82 -19.52 -10.90 30.77
CA ASP A 82 -20.36 -9.75 31.11
C ASP A 82 -20.82 -9.04 29.83
N VAL A 83 -22.14 -8.85 29.72
CA VAL A 83 -22.78 -8.28 28.53
C VAL A 83 -22.30 -6.87 28.29
N TRP A 84 -22.12 -6.04 29.33
CA TRP A 84 -21.67 -4.67 29.14
C TRP A 84 -20.24 -4.62 28.59
N THR A 85 -19.33 -5.37 29.19
CA THR A 85 -17.92 -5.48 28.79
C THR A 85 -17.79 -6.03 27.37
N GLY A 86 -18.48 -7.14 27.07
CA GLY A 86 -18.46 -7.75 25.75
C GLY A 86 -18.99 -6.82 24.66
N GLN A 87 -20.08 -6.11 24.95
CA GLN A 87 -20.68 -5.16 24.01
C GLN A 87 -19.81 -3.93 23.77
N MET A 88 -19.12 -3.42 24.80
CA MET A 88 -18.15 -2.33 24.63
C MET A 88 -16.98 -2.76 23.76
N ALA A 89 -16.43 -3.96 23.99
CA ALA A 89 -15.36 -4.53 23.19
C ALA A 89 -15.77 -4.70 21.71
N MET A 90 -16.94 -5.28 21.46
CA MET A 90 -17.48 -5.47 20.12
C MET A 90 -17.84 -4.13 19.43
N SER A 91 -18.28 -3.13 20.19
CA SER A 91 -18.54 -1.79 19.65
C SER A 91 -17.28 -1.05 19.27
N PHE A 92 -16.23 -1.20 20.07
CA PHE A 92 -14.91 -0.68 19.71
C PHE A 92 -14.35 -1.39 18.46
N ALA A 93 -14.48 -2.72 18.36
CA ALA A 93 -14.15 -3.46 17.15
C ALA A 93 -14.83 -2.89 15.90
N ARG A 94 -16.15 -2.69 15.95
CA ARG A 94 -16.89 -2.12 14.80
C ARG A 94 -16.40 -0.73 14.45
N ARG A 95 -16.13 0.11 15.44
CA ARG A 95 -15.58 1.46 15.18
C ARG A 95 -14.24 1.41 14.45
N VAL A 96 -13.36 0.50 14.86
CA VAL A 96 -12.07 0.30 14.18
C VAL A 96 -12.27 -0.18 12.74
N GLN A 97 -13.24 -1.07 12.47
CA GLN A 97 -13.58 -1.49 11.10
C GLN A 97 -14.17 -0.35 10.27
N GLU A 98 -15.03 0.48 10.84
CA GLU A 98 -15.59 1.67 10.18
C GLU A 98 -14.50 2.68 9.80
N ASP A 99 -13.46 2.80 10.63
CA ASP A 99 -12.28 3.62 10.36
C ASP A 99 -11.29 2.94 9.38
N GLY A 100 -11.65 1.77 8.82
CA GLY A 100 -10.87 1.04 7.81
C GLY A 100 -9.77 0.12 8.38
N GLY A 101 -9.80 -0.17 9.68
CA GLY A 101 -8.85 -1.05 10.36
C GLY A 101 -9.24 -2.54 10.32
N ASN A 102 -8.24 -3.41 10.40
CA ASN A 102 -8.44 -4.87 10.47
C ASN A 102 -8.61 -5.31 11.93
N VAL A 103 -9.69 -6.03 12.24
CA VAL A 103 -9.98 -6.48 13.61
C VAL A 103 -10.05 -8.00 13.70
N VAL A 104 -9.45 -8.51 14.78
CA VAL A 104 -9.57 -9.90 15.21
C VAL A 104 -10.13 -9.93 16.63
N LEU A 105 -11.33 -10.50 16.81
CA LEU A 105 -11.93 -10.70 18.12
C LEU A 105 -11.55 -12.09 18.64
N PHE A 106 -10.85 -12.14 19.77
CA PHE A 106 -10.50 -13.39 20.43
C PHE A 106 -11.36 -13.56 21.70
N LEU A 107 -12.25 -14.54 21.66
CA LEU A 107 -13.12 -14.90 22.77
C LEU A 107 -12.38 -15.91 23.66
N ASN A 108 -12.01 -15.46 24.85
CA ASN A 108 -11.17 -16.16 25.79
C ASN A 108 -11.88 -16.34 27.13
N VAL A 109 -11.44 -17.31 27.92
CA VAL A 109 -11.97 -17.64 29.25
C VAL A 109 -13.50 -17.82 29.21
N HIS A 110 -14.28 -16.89 29.78
CA HIS A 110 -15.73 -16.99 29.85
C HIS A 110 -16.42 -16.44 28.59
N ALA A 111 -15.75 -15.55 27.84
CA ALA A 111 -16.31 -14.92 26.65
C ALA A 111 -16.62 -15.91 25.51
N VAL A 112 -16.10 -17.14 25.56
CA VAL A 112 -16.49 -18.21 24.62
C VAL A 112 -18.00 -18.48 24.64
N ALA A 113 -18.69 -18.20 25.75
CA ALA A 113 -20.13 -18.31 25.85
C ALA A 113 -20.88 -17.38 24.87
N PHE A 114 -20.28 -16.26 24.44
CA PHE A 114 -20.89 -15.38 23.44
C PHE A 114 -20.94 -15.99 22.04
N ALA A 115 -20.18 -17.04 21.76
CA ALA A 115 -20.27 -17.73 20.48
C ALA A 115 -21.26 -18.90 20.49
N ASN A 116 -21.79 -19.29 21.66
CA ASN A 116 -22.68 -20.45 21.78
C ASN A 116 -24.11 -20.08 21.38
N GLN A 117 -24.56 -20.58 20.23
CA GLN A 117 -25.89 -20.31 19.68
C GLN A 117 -27.02 -20.85 20.57
N ASN A 118 -26.73 -21.87 21.39
CA ASN A 118 -27.71 -22.49 22.28
C ASN A 118 -27.90 -21.72 23.61
N VAL A 119 -27.06 -20.71 23.88
CA VAL A 119 -27.16 -19.89 25.09
C VAL A 119 -27.96 -18.62 24.78
N PRO A 120 -29.09 -18.37 25.48
CA PRO A 120 -29.82 -17.12 25.34
C PRO A 120 -28.93 -15.93 25.73
N GLN A 121 -28.86 -14.94 24.86
CA GLN A 121 -28.06 -13.74 25.11
C GLN A 121 -28.94 -12.55 25.50
N HIS A 122 -28.38 -11.68 26.34
CA HIS A 122 -29.05 -10.43 26.67
C HIS A 122 -28.94 -9.42 25.50
N VAL A 123 -30.03 -8.71 25.24
CA VAL A 123 -30.05 -7.60 24.28
C VAL A 123 -29.47 -6.37 24.95
N GLN A 124 -28.46 -5.75 24.35
CA GLN A 124 -27.90 -4.52 24.89
C GLN A 124 -28.86 -3.35 24.68
N ALA A 125 -29.20 -2.64 25.75
CA ALA A 125 -30.10 -1.49 25.69
C ALA A 125 -29.62 -0.35 24.76
N LEU A 126 -28.30 -0.15 24.63
CA LEU A 126 -27.75 0.96 23.84
C LEU A 126 -27.82 0.71 22.32
N THR A 127 -27.56 -0.53 21.89
CA THR A 127 -27.48 -0.89 20.46
C THR A 127 -28.71 -1.64 19.97
N GLY A 128 -29.53 -2.18 20.89
CA GLY A 128 -30.64 -3.06 20.58
C GLY A 128 -30.21 -4.43 20.07
N LYS A 129 -28.92 -4.80 20.19
CA LYS A 129 -28.34 -6.00 19.60
C LYS A 129 -27.84 -6.97 20.66
N THR A 130 -27.90 -8.25 20.32
CA THR A 130 -27.31 -9.35 21.07
C THR A 130 -25.82 -9.51 20.73
N PRO A 131 -25.00 -10.09 21.63
CA PRO A 131 -23.64 -10.53 21.30
C PRO A 131 -23.53 -11.34 20.01
N HIS A 132 -24.52 -12.20 19.71
CA HIS A 132 -24.53 -13.02 18.49
C HIS A 132 -24.59 -12.14 17.23
N GLU A 133 -25.52 -11.18 17.19
CA GLU A 133 -25.66 -10.26 16.07
C GLU A 133 -24.40 -9.40 15.90
N ARG A 134 -23.76 -9.01 17.01
CA ARG A 134 -22.53 -8.21 16.99
C ARG A 134 -21.32 -9.00 16.48
N ILE A 135 -21.21 -10.26 16.85
CA ILE A 135 -20.18 -11.17 16.32
C ILE A 135 -20.38 -11.36 14.81
N GLN A 136 -21.60 -11.62 14.36
CA GLN A 136 -21.90 -11.76 12.94
C GLN A 136 -21.54 -10.50 12.16
N GLU A 137 -21.91 -9.34 12.70
CA GLU A 137 -21.57 -8.03 12.15
C GLU A 137 -20.07 -7.76 11.99
N ILE A 138 -19.26 -8.23 12.94
CA ILE A 138 -17.80 -8.14 12.86
C ILE A 138 -17.30 -9.00 11.69
N ILE A 139 -17.83 -10.22 11.57
CA ILE A 139 -17.48 -11.17 10.51
C ILE A 139 -17.88 -10.63 9.13
N ASP A 140 -19.11 -10.14 9.00
CA ASP A 140 -19.66 -9.58 7.75
C ASP A 140 -18.87 -8.35 7.28
N ALA A 141 -18.29 -7.59 8.22
CA ALA A 141 -17.40 -6.47 7.94
C ALA A 141 -15.94 -6.87 7.65
N GLY A 142 -15.66 -8.17 7.48
CA GLY A 142 -14.33 -8.70 7.16
C GLY A 142 -13.41 -8.91 8.36
N GLY A 143 -13.94 -8.84 9.58
CA GLY A 143 -13.21 -9.17 10.80
C GLY A 143 -13.13 -10.68 11.00
N GLU A 144 -12.17 -11.11 11.82
CA GLU A 144 -12.03 -12.52 12.19
C GLU A 144 -12.39 -12.74 13.66
N VAL A 145 -13.02 -13.88 13.97
CA VAL A 145 -13.40 -14.21 15.35
C VAL A 145 -12.84 -15.59 15.70
N TYR A 146 -12.07 -15.65 16.79
CA TYR A 146 -11.41 -16.87 17.26
C TYR A 146 -11.84 -17.23 18.69
N LEU A 147 -12.02 -18.52 18.93
CA LEU A 147 -12.25 -19.09 20.25
C LEU A 147 -10.94 -19.61 20.86
N CYS A 148 -10.74 -19.35 22.15
CA CYS A 148 -9.73 -20.05 22.94
C CYS A 148 -10.01 -21.56 22.93
N PRO A 149 -9.09 -22.43 22.45
CA PRO A 149 -9.34 -23.87 22.35
C PRO A 149 -9.63 -24.53 23.70
N SER A 150 -8.75 -24.30 24.68
CA SER A 150 -8.90 -24.88 26.02
C SER A 150 -10.11 -24.33 26.77
N CYS A 151 -10.50 -23.10 26.51
CA CYS A 151 -11.67 -22.48 27.13
C CYS A 151 -12.98 -23.01 26.51
N THR A 152 -12.98 -23.24 25.20
CA THR A 152 -14.10 -23.87 24.47
C THR A 152 -14.36 -25.28 25.00
N GLU A 153 -13.30 -26.06 25.17
CA GLU A 153 -13.36 -27.42 25.73
C GLU A 153 -13.88 -27.39 27.18
N GLN A 154 -13.34 -26.51 28.03
CA GLN A 154 -13.79 -26.35 29.42
C GLN A 154 -15.24 -25.90 29.54
N ALA A 155 -15.71 -25.02 28.65
CA ALA A 155 -17.09 -24.56 28.61
C ALA A 155 -18.06 -25.61 28.05
N GLY A 156 -17.56 -26.73 27.52
CA GLY A 156 -18.37 -27.74 26.85
C GLY A 156 -19.04 -27.24 25.57
N LEU A 157 -18.52 -26.16 24.97
CA LEU A 157 -19.04 -25.62 23.71
C LEU A 157 -18.62 -26.55 22.57
N LYS A 158 -19.59 -27.18 21.92
CA LYS A 158 -19.31 -27.95 20.71
C LYS A 158 -19.05 -27.02 19.54
N ILE A 159 -18.21 -27.49 18.64
CA ILE A 159 -17.84 -26.74 17.46
C ILE A 159 -19.08 -26.51 16.57
N GLU A 160 -19.97 -27.49 16.42
CA GLU A 160 -21.23 -27.30 15.67
C GLU A 160 -22.22 -26.29 16.29
N ASP A 161 -22.11 -25.98 17.58
CA ASP A 161 -23.05 -25.11 18.30
C ASP A 161 -22.62 -23.62 18.28
N ARG A 162 -21.53 -23.30 17.57
CA ARG A 162 -20.97 -21.95 17.52
C ARG A 162 -21.55 -21.12 16.36
N ILE A 163 -21.51 -19.80 16.49
CA ILE A 163 -21.86 -18.89 15.40
C ILE A 163 -21.01 -19.20 14.15
N ASP A 164 -21.66 -19.25 12.99
CA ASP A 164 -21.01 -19.48 11.71
C ASP A 164 -19.91 -18.45 11.44
N GLY A 165 -18.78 -18.92 10.89
CA GLY A 165 -17.61 -18.07 10.64
C GLY A 165 -16.68 -17.88 11.85
N VAL A 166 -17.10 -18.22 13.07
CA VAL A 166 -16.19 -18.29 14.23
C VAL A 166 -15.22 -19.46 14.07
N LYS A 167 -13.94 -19.22 14.32
CA LYS A 167 -12.87 -20.22 14.20
C LYS A 167 -12.37 -20.62 15.60
N VAL A 168 -11.78 -21.80 15.73
CA VAL A 168 -11.02 -22.16 16.94
C VAL A 168 -9.58 -21.72 16.74
N GLY A 169 -8.97 -21.08 17.73
CA GLY A 169 -7.61 -20.55 17.63
C GLY A 169 -6.56 -21.66 17.40
N GLY A 170 -5.93 -21.67 16.24
CA GLY A 170 -4.84 -22.56 15.89
C GLY A 170 -3.47 -21.88 15.75
N PRO A 171 -2.53 -22.50 15.01
CA PRO A 171 -1.26 -21.88 14.61
C PRO A 171 -1.44 -20.52 13.91
N GLU A 172 -2.45 -20.39 13.05
CA GLU A 172 -2.77 -19.16 12.33
C GLU A 172 -3.11 -17.99 13.26
N PHE A 173 -3.84 -18.25 14.35
CA PHE A 173 -4.13 -17.22 15.35
C PHE A 173 -2.87 -16.81 16.14
N ARG A 174 -1.96 -17.76 16.39
CA ARG A 174 -0.67 -17.46 17.05
C ARG A 174 0.23 -16.59 16.17
N GLU A 175 0.23 -16.84 14.86
CA GLU A 175 0.94 -15.98 13.90
C GLU A 175 0.36 -14.56 13.90
N ILE A 176 -0.96 -14.42 13.92
CA ILE A 176 -1.63 -13.12 14.05
C ILE A 176 -1.20 -12.39 15.34
N LEU A 177 -1.19 -13.08 16.48
CA LEU A 177 -0.82 -12.49 17.77
C LEU A 177 0.64 -12.00 17.82
N MET A 178 1.54 -12.71 17.13
CA MET A 178 2.98 -12.42 17.15
C MET A 178 3.44 -11.50 16.01
N ALA A 179 2.53 -11.12 15.11
CA ALA A 179 2.86 -10.25 14.00
C ALA A 179 3.25 -8.83 14.50
N PRO A 180 4.28 -8.19 13.92
CA PRO A 180 4.82 -6.93 14.41
C PRO A 180 3.86 -5.73 14.27
N ASP A 181 2.89 -5.84 13.37
CA ASP A 181 1.83 -4.90 13.06
C ASP A 181 0.56 -5.11 13.90
N THR A 182 0.52 -6.16 14.72
CA THR A 182 -0.60 -6.45 15.62
C THR A 182 -0.51 -5.62 16.90
N LYS A 183 -1.62 -4.96 17.25
CA LYS A 183 -1.88 -4.40 18.58
C LYS A 183 -2.89 -5.25 19.30
N ILE A 184 -2.69 -5.44 20.59
CA ILE A 184 -3.58 -6.25 21.42
C ILE A 184 -4.15 -5.36 22.52
N ILE A 185 -5.46 -5.38 22.68
CA ILE A 185 -6.15 -4.82 23.84
C ILE A 185 -6.96 -5.92 24.51
N SER A 186 -7.14 -5.82 25.82
CA SER A 186 -7.91 -6.79 26.59
C SER A 186 -9.08 -6.13 27.28
N TYR A 187 -10.20 -6.85 27.30
CA TYR A 187 -11.44 -6.51 27.99
C TYR A 187 -11.83 -7.64 28.94
#